data_AF-A0A2P8GLI5-F1
#
_entry.id   AF-A0A2P8GLI5-F1
#
_cell.length_a   1.000
_cell.length_b   1.000
_cell.length_c   1.000
_cell.angle_alpha   90.00
_cell.angle_beta   90.00
_cell.angle_gamma   90.00
#
_symmetry.space_group_name_H-M   'P 1'
#
loop_
_entity.id
_entity.type
_entity.pdbx_description
1 polymer ?
#
loop_
_entity_poly.entity_id
_entity_poly.type
_entity_poly.pdbx_seq_one_letter_code
_entity_poly.pdbx_strand_id
1 'polypeptide(L)' 'MERLSLEKETVHLDYTREGIPESVKNFRPNVFRDGDMYHCILGCDGDTAVFGSGNSIEEALLEWDHAYQDKMKK' A
#
# COMPACT_ATOMS: atom_id res chain seq x y z
N MET A 1 -10.17 7.04 -30.26
CA MET A 1 -9.31 7.66 -29.24
C MET A 1 -9.80 7.21 -27.89
N GLU A 2 -9.39 6.02 -27.46
CA GLU A 2 -9.63 5.55 -26.09
C GLU A 2 -8.86 6.45 -25.13
N ARG A 3 -9.59 7.29 -24.39
CA ARG A 3 -9.06 7.86 -23.15
C ARG A 3 -8.92 6.68 -22.20
N LEU A 4 -7.71 6.16 -22.06
CA LEU A 4 -7.33 5.35 -20.91
C LEU A 4 -7.42 6.26 -19.69
N SER A 5 -8.63 6.44 -19.18
CA SER A 5 -8.85 6.91 -17.82
C SER A 5 -8.30 5.81 -16.93
N LEU A 6 -7.01 5.89 -16.60
CA LEU A 6 -6.49 5.23 -15.40
C LEU A 6 -7.11 5.98 -14.22
N GLU A 7 -8.40 5.71 -13.99
CA GLU A 7 -9.10 6.01 -12.76
C GLU A 7 -8.39 5.19 -11.69
N LYS A 8 -7.34 5.79 -11.11
CA LYS A 8 -6.67 5.25 -9.93
C LYS A 8 -7.71 5.25 -8.83
N GLU A 9 -8.32 4.10 -8.63
CA GLU A 9 -9.40 3.96 -7.66
C GLU A 9 -8.74 3.90 -6.28
N THR A 10 -8.96 4.92 -5.46
CA THR A 10 -8.50 4.89 -4.07
C THR A 10 -9.25 3.80 -3.33
N VAL A 11 -8.52 2.78 -2.91
CA VAL A 11 -9.06 1.64 -2.19
C VAL A 11 -9.14 2.01 -0.72
N HIS A 12 -10.36 2.20 -0.22
CA HIS A 12 -10.57 2.32 1.22
C HIS A 12 -10.45 0.95 1.86
N LEU A 13 -9.34 0.75 2.58
CA LEU A 13 -9.15 -0.42 3.42
C LEU A 13 -9.69 -0.20 4.83
N ASP A 14 -10.41 -1.19 5.33
CA ASP A 14 -10.74 -1.27 6.75
C ASP A 14 -9.51 -1.76 7.53
N TYR A 15 -8.71 -0.81 8.00
CA TYR A 15 -7.56 -1.06 8.89
C TYR A 15 -7.95 -1.71 10.24
N THR A 16 -9.24 -1.77 10.57
CA THR A 16 -9.75 -2.41 11.78
C THR A 16 -9.92 -3.92 11.65
N ARG A 17 -9.82 -4.48 10.43
CA ARG A 17 -9.97 -5.91 10.19
C ARG A 17 -8.89 -6.74 10.88
N GLU A 18 -9.25 -7.96 11.28
CA GLU A 18 -8.31 -9.00 11.66
C GLU A 18 -7.53 -9.47 10.41
N GLY A 19 -6.22 -9.67 10.53
CA GLY A 19 -5.33 -10.03 9.39
C GLY A 19 -4.53 -8.86 8.79
N ILE A 20 -4.80 -7.62 9.18
CA ILE A 20 -3.98 -6.47 8.76
C ILE A 20 -2.74 -6.32 9.68
N PRO A 21 -1.52 -6.15 9.14
CA PRO A 21 -0.32 -5.96 9.95
C PRO A 21 -0.42 -4.76 10.88
N GLU A 22 0.13 -4.85 12.09
CA GLU A 22 0.09 -3.77 13.08
C GLU A 22 0.70 -2.47 12.53
N SER A 23 1.79 -2.57 11.78
CA SER A 23 2.42 -1.45 11.05
C SER A 23 1.41 -0.76 10.14
N VAL A 24 0.71 -1.53 9.30
CA VAL A 24 -0.31 -1.01 8.38
C VAL A 24 -1.45 -0.34 9.14
N LYS A 25 -1.90 -0.91 10.28
CA LYS A 25 -2.96 -0.31 11.12
C LYS A 25 -2.55 1.02 11.74
N ASN A 26 -1.29 1.11 12.16
CA ASN A 26 -0.74 2.27 12.84
C ASN A 26 -0.54 3.43 11.85
N PHE A 27 0.01 3.14 10.68
CA PHE A 27 0.36 4.15 9.69
C PHE A 27 -0.73 4.46 8.67
N ARG A 28 -1.65 3.52 8.43
CA ARG A 28 -2.75 3.63 7.44
C ARG A 28 -2.26 4.14 6.08
N PRO A 29 -1.42 3.36 5.37
CA PRO A 29 -0.89 3.76 4.07
C PRO A 29 -2.00 4.10 3.07
N ASN A 30 -1.71 4.93 2.08
CA ASN A 30 -2.67 5.15 1.00
C ASN A 30 -2.61 3.96 0.04
N VAL A 31 -3.76 3.33 -0.18
CA VAL A 31 -3.90 2.21 -1.12
C VAL A 31 -4.69 2.67 -2.32
N PHE A 32 -4.15 2.44 -3.51
CA PHE A 32 -4.84 2.73 -4.77
C PHE A 32 -4.66 1.58 -5.74
N ARG A 33 -5.69 1.33 -6.54
CA ARG A 33 -5.66 0.34 -7.60
C ARG A 33 -5.25 1.00 -8.90
N ASP A 34 -4.23 0.46 -9.54
CA ASP A 34 -3.78 0.85 -10.88
C ASP A 34 -3.99 -0.35 -11.81
N GLY A 35 -5.08 -0.33 -12.57
CA GLY A 35 -5.50 -1.46 -13.41
C GLY A 35 -5.81 -2.72 -12.59
N ASP A 36 -4.95 -3.73 -12.72
CA ASP A 36 -5.02 -5.03 -12.04
C ASP A 36 -4.10 -5.13 -10.81
N MET A 37 -3.33 -4.08 -10.51
CA MET A 37 -2.39 -4.05 -9.37
C MET A 37 -2.86 -3.09 -8.29
N TYR A 38 -2.53 -3.42 -7.06
CA TYR A 38 -2.73 -2.60 -5.87
C TYR A 38 -1.39 -2.02 -5.46
N HIS A 39 -1.39 -0.74 -5.12
CA HIS A 39 -0.23 -0.02 -4.64
C HIS A 39 -0.52 0.58 -3.28
N CYS A 40 0.37 0.33 -2.33
CA CYS A 40 0.38 0.85 -0.97
C CYS A 40 1.55 1.81 -0.82
N ILE A 41 1.28 3.06 -0.43
CA ILE A 41 2.30 4.07 -0.24
C ILE A 41 2.12 4.74 1.12
N LEU A 42 3.19 4.81 1.89
CA LEU A 42 3.27 5.61 3.11
C LEU A 42 4.42 6.62 3.01
N GLY A 43 4.09 7.90 3.24
CA GLY A 43 5.07 8.98 3.34
C GLY A 43 5.42 9.61 1.99
N CYS A 44 5.75 10.90 2.01
CA CYS A 44 6.26 11.66 0.86
C CYS A 44 7.79 11.86 0.95
N ASP A 45 8.36 11.74 2.15
CA ASP A 45 9.75 12.03 2.46
C ASP A 45 10.62 10.77 2.30
N GLY A 46 11.54 10.79 1.34
CA GLY A 46 12.23 9.62 0.78
C GLY A 46 12.96 8.70 1.79
N ASP A 47 13.28 9.18 2.99
CA ASP A 47 13.94 8.38 4.04
C ASP A 47 12.95 7.43 4.75
N THR A 48 11.73 7.90 5.02
CA THR A 48 10.66 7.11 5.68
C THR A 48 9.62 6.60 4.70
N ALA A 49 9.74 6.94 3.42
CA ALA A 49 8.83 6.47 2.40
C ALA A 49 8.89 4.95 2.27
N VAL A 50 7.74 4.30 2.39
CA VAL A 50 7.57 2.85 2.23
C VAL A 50 6.54 2.61 1.13
N PHE A 51 6.91 1.75 0.20
CA PHE A 51 6.10 1.41 -0.96
C PHE A 51 5.89 -0.11 -0.96
N GLY A 52 4.69 -0.52 -1.31
CA GLY A 52 4.36 -1.92 -1.55
C GLY A 52 3.40 -2.03 -2.72
N SER A 53 3.46 -3.14 -3.42
CA SER A 53 2.63 -3.45 -4.57
C SER A 53 2.23 -4.92 -4.57
N GLY A 54 1.13 -5.24 -5.24
CA GLY A 54 0.68 -6.62 -5.33
C GLY A 54 -0.54 -6.76 -6.22
N ASN A 55 -0.83 -7.99 -6.63
CA ASN A 55 -2.03 -8.29 -7.44
C ASN A 55 -3.31 -8.29 -6.58
N SER A 56 -3.13 -8.38 -5.25
CA SER A 56 -4.19 -8.27 -4.26
C SER A 56 -3.80 -7.22 -3.21
N ILE A 57 -4.81 -6.68 -2.53
CA ILE A 57 -4.63 -5.78 -1.38
C ILE A 57 -3.69 -6.41 -0.34
N GLU A 58 -3.90 -7.69 -0.03
CA GLU A 58 -3.11 -8.41 0.98
C GLU A 58 -1.63 -8.51 0.58
N GLU A 59 -1.33 -8.78 -0.68
CA GLU A 59 0.02 -8.80 -1.22
C GLU A 59 0.68 -7.41 -1.13
N ALA A 60 -0.04 -6.37 -1.54
CA ALA A 60 0.45 -5.00 -1.47
C ALA A 60 0.74 -4.55 -0.03
N LEU A 61 -0.09 -4.98 0.93
CA LEU A 61 0.13 -4.74 2.35
C LEU A 61 1.30 -5.54 2.92
N LEU A 62 1.45 -6.80 2.52
CA LEU A 62 2.54 -7.66 2.96
C LEU A 62 3.88 -7.13 2.46
N GLU A 63 3.95 -6.74 1.18
CA GLU A 63 5.14 -6.14 0.58
C GLU A 63 5.49 -4.81 1.27
N TRP A 64 4.47 -3.99 1.54
CA TRP A 64 4.63 -2.75 2.28
C TRP A 64 5.14 -2.98 3.71
N ASP A 65 4.59 -3.95 4.46
CA ASP A 65 5.06 -4.30 5.80
C ASP A 65 6.49 -4.82 5.78
N HIS A 66 6.84 -5.65 4.80
CA HIS A 66 8.19 -6.16 4.64
C HIS A 66 9.21 -5.03 4.38
N ALA A 67 8.88 -4.08 3.50
CA ALA A 67 9.71 -2.90 3.24
C ALA A 67 9.83 -1.99 4.48
N TYR A 68 8.77 -1.86 5.28
CA TYR A 68 8.79 -1.14 6.54
C TYR A 68 9.71 -1.83 7.56
N GLN A 69 9.57 -3.14 7.75
CA GLN A 69 10.41 -3.91 8.67
C GLN A 69 11.88 -3.90 8.27
N ASP A 70 12.19 -3.98 6.97
CA ASP A 70 13.55 -3.88 6.45
C ASP A 70 14.18 -2.51 6.80
N LYS A 71 13.41 -1.43 6.61
CA LYS A 71 13.83 -0.08 7.01
C LYS A 71 14.00 0.07 8.52
N MET A 72 13.14 -0.53 9.34
CA MET A 72 13.27 -0.48 10.80
C MET A 72 14.47 -1.26 11.34
N LYS A 73 14.93 -2.28 10.62
CA LYS A 73 16.08 -3.12 11.02
C LYS A 73 17.44 -2.51 10.67
N LYS A 74 17.47 -1.43 9.89
CA LYS A 74 18.67 -0.78 9.41
C LYS A 74 19.01 0.46 10.23
#